data_AF-A0A813JHX4-F1
#
_entry.id   AF-A0A813JHX4-F1
#
_cell.length_a   1.000
_cell.length_b   1.000
_cell.length_c   1.000
_cell.angle_alpha   90.00
_cell.angle_beta   90.00
_cell.angle_gamma   90.00
#
_symmetry.space_group_name_H-M   'P 1'
#
loop_
_entity.id
_entity.type
_entity.pdbx_description
1 polymer ?
#
loop_
_entity_poly.entity_id
_entity_poly.type
_entity_poly.pdbx_seq_one_letter_code
_entity_poly.pdbx_strand_id
1 'polypeptide(L)'
;YDGGAEEPFTIAFQDSLPLHDYFALIDDHFALRKHLEELRSDLADRTHQYRVIQKRLLVRFKDRNPSPLSHLDTLLALTYEQTIQLTDAIDDVERALRTVSCHLAAATELVLLLIRYRFGLDEENFQALRLHLSPDLCDTVDQGWEEKVDTALMHLLRTSLARSAKDRATLPPPMKVPQDTLKLKKRLTNVVDRLANGGRICGDTTASGGGGEYAEEDEEQAAGQD
;
A
#
# COMPACT_ATOMS: atom_id res chain seq x y z
N TYR A 1 1.88 -36.93 -43.34
CA TYR A 1 2.61 -35.72 -42.93
C TYR A 1 2.16 -35.43 -41.52
N ASP A 2 3.01 -35.82 -40.58
CA ASP A 2 2.80 -35.65 -39.15
C ASP A 2 2.93 -34.16 -38.83
N GLY A 3 1.81 -33.55 -38.45
CA GLY A 3 1.75 -32.15 -38.05
C GLY A 3 2.33 -32.03 -36.65
N GLY A 4 3.65 -31.90 -36.56
CA GLY A 4 4.33 -31.57 -35.32
C GLY A 4 3.76 -30.26 -34.79
N ALA A 5 2.87 -30.35 -33.81
CA ALA A 5 2.45 -29.21 -33.03
C ALA A 5 3.70 -28.66 -32.35
N GLU A 6 4.20 -27.51 -32.82
CA GLU A 6 5.26 -26.79 -32.13
C GLU A 6 4.82 -26.57 -30.68
N GLU A 7 5.57 -27.11 -29.72
CA GLU A 7 5.31 -26.85 -28.31
C GLU A 7 5.35 -25.34 -28.08
N PRO A 8 4.34 -24.75 -27.43
CA PRO A 8 4.29 -23.31 -27.23
C PRO A 8 5.51 -22.85 -26.42
N PHE A 9 6.12 -21.75 -26.86
CA PHE A 9 7.24 -21.13 -26.17
C PHE A 9 6.85 -20.79 -24.71
N THR A 10 7.61 -21.31 -23.75
CA THR A 10 7.38 -21.09 -22.31
C THR A 10 8.61 -20.48 -21.64
N ILE A 11 8.37 -19.53 -20.73
CA ILE A 11 9.39 -18.93 -19.87
C ILE A 11 9.13 -19.42 -18.43
N ALA A 12 10.18 -19.90 -17.78
CA ALA A 12 10.13 -20.34 -16.39
C ALA A 12 11.28 -19.71 -15.58
N PHE A 13 11.03 -19.45 -14.30
CA PHE A 13 12.03 -18.95 -13.35
C PHE A 13 12.19 -19.94 -12.19
N GLN A 14 13.41 -20.39 -11.92
CA GLN A 14 13.67 -21.45 -10.93
C GLN A 14 14.35 -20.95 -9.64
N ASP A 15 15.07 -19.83 -9.72
CA ASP A 15 15.82 -19.27 -8.59
C ASP A 15 14.90 -18.72 -7.48
N SER A 16 15.48 -18.46 -6.31
CA SER A 16 14.78 -17.78 -5.23
C SER A 16 14.32 -16.38 -5.65
N LEU A 17 13.12 -15.97 -5.24
CA LEU A 17 12.66 -14.60 -5.47
C LEU A 17 13.54 -13.62 -4.67
N PRO A 18 13.95 -12.49 -5.25
CA PRO A 18 14.80 -11.49 -4.60
C PRO A 18 14.02 -10.64 -3.59
N LEU A 19 13.35 -11.29 -2.64
CA LEU A 19 12.50 -10.61 -1.65
C LEU A 19 13.31 -9.74 -0.69
N HIS A 20 14.58 -10.06 -0.46
CA HIS A 20 15.43 -9.27 0.44
C HIS A 20 15.64 -7.85 -0.08
N ASP A 21 16.10 -7.70 -1.33
CA ASP A 21 16.35 -6.40 -1.94
C ASP A 21 15.05 -5.62 -2.15
N TYR A 22 13.98 -6.33 -2.49
CA TYR A 22 12.65 -5.74 -2.59
C TYR A 22 12.16 -5.21 -1.23
N PHE A 23 12.38 -5.93 -0.14
CA PHE A 23 12.05 -5.50 1.20
C PHE A 23 12.88 -4.31 1.67
N ALA A 24 14.15 -4.21 1.26
CA ALA A 24 14.96 -3.03 1.52
C ALA A 24 14.36 -1.77 0.86
N LEU A 25 13.90 -1.86 -0.40
CA LEU A 25 13.23 -0.75 -1.08
C LEU A 25 11.92 -0.32 -0.39
N ILE A 26 11.15 -1.27 0.14
CA ILE A 26 9.94 -0.96 0.94
C ILE A 26 10.34 -0.21 2.22
N ASP A 27 11.42 -0.63 2.88
CA ASP A 27 11.90 0.01 4.11
C ASP A 27 12.40 1.44 3.83
N ASP A 28 13.16 1.64 2.76
CA ASP A 28 13.67 2.95 2.34
C ASP A 28 12.53 3.91 2.00
N HIS A 29 11.55 3.43 1.23
CA HIS A 29 10.37 4.20 0.87
C HIS A 29 9.60 4.66 2.11
N PHE A 30 9.31 3.73 3.02
CA PHE A 30 8.57 4.00 4.24
C PHE A 30 9.32 4.93 5.18
N ALA A 31 10.65 4.80 5.28
CA ALA A 31 11.49 5.67 6.10
C ALA A 31 11.46 7.12 5.57
N LEU A 32 11.56 7.32 4.25
CA LEU A 32 11.46 8.65 3.64
C LEU A 32 10.09 9.28 3.85
N ARG A 33 9.00 8.49 3.74
CA ARG A 33 7.64 8.99 4.03
C ARG A 33 7.50 9.48 5.47
N LYS A 34 8.02 8.72 6.45
CA LYS A 34 8.01 9.14 7.85
C LYS A 34 8.82 10.41 8.08
N HIS A 35 10.02 10.47 7.51
CA HIS A 35 10.88 11.63 7.65
C HIS A 35 10.25 12.89 7.04
N LEU A 36 9.58 12.76 5.89
CA LEU A 36 8.82 13.84 5.28
C LEU A 36 7.69 14.35 6.19
N GLU A 37 6.97 13.44 6.86
CA GLU A 37 5.91 13.81 7.80
C GLU A 37 6.46 14.54 9.04
N GLU A 38 7.60 14.08 9.58
CA GLU A 38 8.31 14.77 10.68
C GLU A 38 8.71 16.20 10.29
N LEU A 39 9.32 16.38 9.11
CA LEU A 39 9.70 17.69 8.61
C LEU A 39 8.49 18.61 8.38
N ARG A 40 7.37 18.06 7.89
CA ARG A 40 6.12 18.82 7.71
C ARG A 40 5.54 19.27 9.05
N SER A 41 5.59 18.42 10.07
CA SER A 41 5.21 18.80 11.44
C SER A 41 6.12 19.91 11.98
N ASP A 42 7.43 19.78 11.82
CA ASP A 42 8.40 20.80 12.25
C ASP A 42 8.19 22.14 11.51
N LEU A 43 7.89 22.09 10.22
CA LEU A 43 7.55 23.27 9.42
C LEU A 43 6.27 23.94 9.93
N ALA A 44 5.23 23.16 10.27
CA ALA A 44 4.00 23.68 10.82
C ALA A 44 4.25 24.42 12.15
N ASP A 45 5.04 23.84 13.04
CA ASP A 45 5.43 24.43 14.32
C ASP A 45 6.28 25.69 14.14
N ARG A 46 7.28 25.67 13.26
CA ARG A 46 8.12 26.86 12.98
C ARG A 46 7.33 27.97 12.33
N THR A 47 6.45 27.66 11.39
CA THR A 47 5.55 28.65 10.77
C THR A 47 4.59 29.25 11.80
N HIS A 48 4.10 28.45 12.75
CA HIS A 48 3.29 28.95 13.86
C HIS A 48 4.10 29.92 14.74
N GLN A 49 5.30 29.54 15.17
CA GLN A 49 6.19 30.40 15.96
C GLN A 49 6.50 31.71 15.25
N TYR A 50 6.84 31.65 13.97
CA TYR A 50 7.09 32.83 13.13
C TYR A 50 5.90 33.81 13.16
N ARG A 51 4.67 33.31 12.98
CA ARG A 51 3.46 34.13 13.06
C ARG A 51 3.24 34.73 14.46
N VAL A 52 3.54 34.00 15.53
CA VAL A 52 3.42 34.53 16.90
C VAL A 52 4.40 35.68 17.13
N ILE A 53 5.64 35.55 16.66
CA ILE A 53 6.67 36.60 16.75
C ILE A 53 6.24 37.83 15.95
N GLN A 54 5.77 37.65 14.71
CA GLN A 54 5.24 38.74 13.88
C GLN A 54 4.10 39.49 14.57
N LYS A 55 3.12 38.77 15.14
CA LYS A 55 2.01 39.39 15.89
C LYS A 55 2.51 40.18 17.10
N ARG A 56 3.49 39.66 17.82
CA ARG A 56 4.09 40.33 18.98
C ARG A 56 4.84 41.60 18.58
N LEU A 57 5.58 41.57 17.47
CA LEU A 57 6.23 42.74 16.89
C LEU A 57 5.21 43.80 16.49
N LEU A 58 4.13 43.43 15.80
CA LEU A 58 3.06 44.37 15.41
C LEU A 58 2.42 45.07 16.62
N VAL A 59 2.15 44.33 17.70
CA VAL A 59 1.61 44.92 18.94
C VAL A 59 2.60 45.91 19.55
N ARG A 60 3.89 45.59 19.55
CA ARG A 60 4.94 46.47 20.08
C ARG A 60 5.18 47.72 19.22
N PHE A 61 5.10 47.60 17.89
CA PHE A 61 5.17 48.75 16.98
C PHE A 61 4.00 49.73 17.15
N LYS A 62 2.85 49.25 17.62
CA LYS A 62 1.67 50.07 17.91
C LYS A 62 1.75 50.78 19.28
N ASP A 63 2.70 50.40 20.14
CA ASP A 63 2.81 50.91 21.50
C ASP A 63 3.43 52.31 21.52
N ARG A 64 2.86 53.22 22.32
CA ARG A 64 3.25 54.65 22.32
C ARG A 64 4.58 54.90 23.05
N ASN A 65 5.04 53.94 23.86
CA ASN A 65 6.33 53.99 24.54
C ASN A 65 7.07 52.63 24.41
N PRO A 66 7.75 52.38 23.28
CA PRO A 66 8.30 51.06 22.96
C PRO A 66 9.50 50.71 23.85
N SER A 67 9.46 49.51 24.45
CA SER A 67 10.65 48.87 25.04
C SER A 67 11.59 48.36 23.92
N PRO A 68 12.89 48.11 24.18
CA PRO A 68 13.84 47.72 23.14
C PRO A 68 13.42 46.45 22.37
N LEU A 69 13.40 46.53 21.03
CA LEU A 69 12.92 45.48 20.12
C LEU A 69 13.99 44.47 19.68
N SER A 70 15.26 44.74 20.00
CA SER A 70 16.43 44.06 19.43
C SER A 70 16.37 42.53 19.45
N HIS A 71 15.86 41.93 20.52
CA HIS A 71 15.81 40.47 20.65
C HIS A 71 14.69 39.83 19.82
N LEU A 72 13.59 40.54 19.55
CA LEU A 72 12.48 40.00 18.77
C LEU A 72 12.77 40.04 17.27
N ASP A 73 13.47 41.08 16.79
CA ASP A 73 13.85 41.18 15.38
C ASP A 73 14.87 40.09 15.00
N THR A 74 15.87 39.83 15.86
CA THR A 74 16.80 38.71 15.69
C THR A 74 16.07 37.37 15.69
N LEU A 75 15.12 37.17 16.61
CA LEU A 75 14.34 35.94 16.68
C LEU A 75 13.47 35.75 15.43
N LEU A 76 12.90 36.82 14.89
CA LEU A 76 12.14 36.79 13.63
C LEU A 76 13.03 36.36 12.46
N ALA A 77 14.23 36.93 12.34
CA ALA A 77 15.17 36.58 11.28
C ALA A 77 15.60 35.10 11.36
N LEU A 78 15.94 34.63 12.57
CA LEU A 78 16.34 33.23 12.79
C LEU A 78 15.21 32.25 12.49
N THR A 79 13.99 32.55 12.94
CA THR A 79 12.84 31.67 12.67
C THR A 79 12.46 31.64 11.19
N TYR A 80 12.63 32.76 10.47
CA TYR A 80 12.49 32.79 9.02
C TYR A 80 13.52 31.90 8.32
N GLU A 81 14.80 32.03 8.69
CA GLU A 81 15.88 31.21 8.11
C GLU A 81 15.62 29.72 8.36
N GLN A 82 15.21 29.34 9.57
CA GLN A 82 14.83 27.97 9.90
C GLN A 82 13.64 27.47 9.07
N THR A 83 12.65 28.31 8.80
CA THR A 83 11.53 27.96 7.91
C THR A 83 12.02 27.66 6.50
N ILE A 84 12.94 28.47 5.96
CA ILE A 84 13.52 28.23 4.62
C ILE A 84 14.33 26.93 4.59
N GLN A 85 15.16 26.68 5.61
CA GLN A 85 15.92 25.43 5.70
C GLN A 85 15.02 24.19 5.76
N LEU A 86 13.89 24.27 6.48
CA LEU A 86 12.90 23.19 6.52
C LEU A 86 12.22 22.99 5.16
N THR A 87 11.91 24.06 4.41
CA THR A 87 11.35 23.90 3.06
C THR A 87 12.33 23.26 2.10
N ASP A 88 13.61 23.63 2.16
CA ASP A 88 14.64 23.02 1.32
C ASP A 88 14.83 21.53 1.67
N ALA A 89 14.85 21.18 2.96
CA ALA A 89 14.93 19.79 3.41
C ALA A 89 13.72 18.96 2.96
N ILE A 90 12.52 19.53 3.00
CA ILE A 90 11.29 18.88 2.48
C ILE A 90 11.44 18.61 0.99
N ASP A 91 11.90 19.59 0.20
CA ASP A 91 12.10 19.43 -1.24
C ASP A 91 13.10 18.31 -1.57
N ASP A 92 14.19 18.21 -0.81
CA ASP A 92 15.19 17.16 -0.99
C ASP A 92 14.62 15.77 -0.67
N VAL A 93 13.87 15.64 0.43
CA VAL A 93 13.21 14.38 0.80
C VAL A 93 12.13 14.00 -0.20
N GLU A 94 11.36 14.95 -0.73
CA GLU A 94 10.36 14.67 -1.77
C GLU A 94 11.00 14.17 -3.07
N ARG A 95 12.18 14.71 -3.46
CA ARG A 95 12.93 14.20 -4.62
C ARG A 95 13.46 12.80 -4.39
N ALA A 96 14.01 12.55 -3.21
CA ALA A 96 14.48 11.22 -2.82
C ALA A 96 13.32 10.22 -2.82
N LEU A 97 12.17 10.60 -2.24
CA LEU A 97 10.97 9.78 -2.19
C LEU A 97 10.49 9.42 -3.60
N ARG A 98 10.37 10.40 -4.51
CA ARG A 98 9.99 10.12 -5.93
C ARG A 98 10.93 9.11 -6.59
N THR A 99 12.24 9.24 -6.35
CA THR A 99 13.23 8.32 -6.90
C THR A 99 13.05 6.91 -6.37
N VAL A 100 12.90 6.77 -5.04
CA VAL A 100 12.67 5.47 -4.40
C VAL A 100 11.31 4.88 -4.81
N SER A 101 10.26 5.69 -4.97
CA SER A 101 8.96 5.23 -5.44
C SER A 101 9.05 4.66 -6.86
N CYS A 102 9.82 5.29 -7.77
CA CYS A 102 10.08 4.72 -9.10
C CYS A 102 10.84 3.39 -9.04
N HIS A 103 11.86 3.29 -8.19
CA HIS A 103 12.59 2.04 -7.99
C HIS A 103 11.68 0.94 -7.41
N LEU A 104 10.86 1.28 -6.43
CA LEU A 104 9.92 0.35 -5.80
C LEU A 104 8.83 -0.08 -6.79
N ALA A 105 8.34 0.80 -7.66
CA ALA A 105 7.41 0.46 -8.74
C ALA A 105 8.03 -0.60 -9.67
N ALA A 106 9.23 -0.31 -10.18
CA ALA A 106 9.95 -1.22 -11.07
C ALA A 106 10.30 -2.55 -10.40
N ALA A 107 10.67 -2.54 -9.11
CA ALA A 107 10.93 -3.75 -8.35
C ALA A 107 9.64 -4.56 -8.11
N THR A 108 8.52 -3.89 -7.84
CA THR A 108 7.20 -4.53 -7.70
C THR A 108 6.80 -5.23 -8.99
N GLU A 109 6.96 -4.56 -10.13
CA GLU A 109 6.78 -5.14 -11.46
C GLU A 109 7.62 -6.39 -11.68
N LEU A 110 8.91 -6.29 -11.39
CA LEU A 110 9.85 -7.39 -11.56
C LEU A 110 9.46 -8.58 -10.67
N VAL A 111 9.18 -8.34 -9.39
CA VAL A 111 8.75 -9.39 -8.46
C VAL A 111 7.45 -10.06 -8.92
N LEU A 112 6.49 -9.29 -9.42
CA LEU A 112 5.25 -9.82 -9.99
C LEU A 112 5.53 -10.77 -11.18
N LEU A 113 6.39 -10.36 -12.11
CA LEU A 113 6.78 -11.18 -13.26
C LEU A 113 7.51 -12.45 -12.82
N LEU A 114 8.45 -12.34 -11.88
CA LEU A 114 9.17 -13.50 -11.35
C LEU A 114 8.22 -14.48 -10.66
N ILE A 115 7.23 -13.99 -9.89
CA ILE A 115 6.18 -14.82 -9.27
C ILE A 115 5.36 -15.54 -10.36
N ARG A 116 4.98 -14.83 -11.42
CA ARG A 116 4.23 -15.40 -12.56
C ARG A 116 4.95 -16.58 -13.18
N TYR A 117 6.22 -16.38 -13.56
CA TYR A 117 7.01 -17.42 -14.23
C TYR A 117 7.44 -18.54 -13.29
N ARG A 118 7.57 -18.26 -11.99
CA ARG A 118 7.96 -19.27 -11.01
C ARG A 118 6.84 -20.23 -10.66
N PHE A 119 5.62 -19.72 -10.50
CA PHE A 119 4.46 -20.52 -10.05
C PHE A 119 3.46 -20.83 -11.17
N GLY A 120 3.80 -20.48 -12.42
CA GLY A 120 2.97 -20.72 -13.59
C GLY A 120 1.59 -20.08 -13.45
N LEU A 121 1.54 -18.80 -13.04
CA LEU A 121 0.28 -18.08 -12.94
C LEU A 121 -0.25 -17.78 -14.35
N ASP A 122 -1.53 -18.09 -14.58
CA ASP A 122 -2.25 -17.65 -15.76
C ASP A 122 -2.46 -16.12 -15.74
N GLU A 123 -2.99 -15.59 -16.85
CA GLU A 123 -3.20 -14.16 -16.99
C GLU A 123 -4.15 -13.60 -15.94
N GLU A 124 -5.22 -14.33 -15.61
CA GLU A 124 -6.22 -13.88 -14.64
C GLU A 124 -5.66 -13.76 -13.23
N ASN A 125 -4.97 -14.81 -12.76
CA ASN A 125 -4.31 -14.81 -11.45
C ASN A 125 -3.17 -13.79 -11.38
N PHE A 126 -2.42 -13.60 -12.48
CA PHE A 126 -1.39 -12.58 -12.56
C PHE A 126 -1.97 -11.17 -12.43
N GLN A 127 -3.04 -10.86 -13.17
CA GLN A 127 -3.70 -9.56 -13.09
C GLN A 127 -4.30 -9.31 -11.70
N ALA A 128 -4.94 -10.33 -11.12
CA ALA A 128 -5.46 -10.23 -9.77
C ALA A 128 -4.35 -9.94 -8.75
N LEU A 129 -3.21 -10.63 -8.83
CA LEU A 129 -2.07 -10.36 -7.95
C LEU A 129 -1.50 -8.95 -8.15
N ARG A 130 -1.35 -8.54 -9.41
CA ARG A 130 -0.86 -7.22 -9.81
C ARG A 130 -1.71 -6.09 -9.23
N LEU A 131 -3.03 -6.22 -9.25
CA LEU A 131 -3.95 -5.25 -8.65
C LEU A 131 -3.79 -5.14 -7.12
N HIS A 132 -3.47 -6.24 -6.45
CA HIS A 132 -3.28 -6.24 -4.99
C HIS A 132 -1.92 -5.68 -4.56
N LEU A 133 -0.86 -5.90 -5.36
CA LEU A 133 0.48 -5.37 -5.10
C LEU A 133 0.68 -3.95 -5.64
N SER A 134 -0.18 -3.49 -6.56
CA SER A 134 -0.22 -2.14 -7.14
C SER A 134 1.16 -1.56 -7.46
N PRO A 135 1.73 -1.82 -8.65
CA PRO A 135 3.01 -1.23 -9.05
C PRO A 135 2.92 0.29 -9.29
N ASP A 136 1.72 0.86 -9.30
CA ASP A 136 1.51 2.30 -9.29
C ASP A 136 1.60 2.83 -7.86
N LEU A 137 2.73 3.48 -7.53
CA LEU A 137 2.98 4.09 -6.23
C LEU A 137 2.43 5.53 -6.21
N CYS A 138 1.18 5.64 -5.78
CA CYS A 138 0.52 6.92 -5.57
C CYS A 138 0.31 7.18 -4.08
N ASP A 139 1.23 7.94 -3.48
CA ASP A 139 1.14 8.39 -2.09
C ASP A 139 0.37 9.70 -1.98
N THR A 140 -0.53 9.76 -1.01
CA THR A 140 -1.18 11.00 -0.57
C THR A 140 -0.62 11.41 0.79
N VAL A 141 -1.01 12.60 1.26
CA VAL A 141 -0.60 13.10 2.58
C VAL A 141 -1.07 12.16 3.70
N ASP A 142 -2.28 11.60 3.57
CA ASP A 142 -2.89 10.78 4.62
C ASP A 142 -2.64 9.27 4.46
N GLN A 143 -2.36 8.80 3.24
CA GLN A 143 -2.27 7.38 2.91
C GLN A 143 -1.27 7.13 1.79
N GLY A 144 -0.41 6.14 1.94
CA GLY A 144 0.47 5.73 0.86
C GLY A 144 0.35 4.27 0.48
N TRP A 145 1.35 3.83 -0.25
CA TRP A 145 1.38 2.52 -0.88
C TRP A 145 1.37 1.38 0.14
N GLU A 146 2.12 1.49 1.24
CA GLU A 146 2.25 0.44 2.25
C GLU A 146 0.91 0.11 2.92
N GLU A 147 0.11 1.12 3.26
CA GLU A 147 -1.22 0.96 3.87
C GLU A 147 -2.18 0.25 2.91
N LYS A 148 -2.17 0.68 1.65
CA LYS A 148 -3.04 0.14 0.59
C LYS A 148 -2.70 -1.33 0.32
N VAL A 149 -1.42 -1.63 0.13
CA VAL A 149 -0.95 -2.99 -0.15
C VAL A 149 -1.08 -3.89 1.07
N ASP A 150 -0.80 -3.44 2.30
CA ASP A 150 -1.01 -4.29 3.49
C ASP A 150 -2.49 -4.70 3.61
N THR A 151 -3.39 -3.76 3.35
CA THR A 151 -4.83 -4.00 3.38
C THR A 151 -5.27 -4.95 2.26
N ALA A 152 -4.77 -4.75 1.05
CA ALA A 152 -5.03 -5.61 -0.09
C ALA A 152 -4.51 -7.05 0.14
N LEU A 153 -3.25 -7.21 0.56
CA LEU A 153 -2.67 -8.53 0.84
C LEU A 153 -3.37 -9.21 2.02
N MET A 154 -3.77 -8.45 3.05
CA MET A 154 -4.60 -8.98 4.14
C MET A 154 -5.92 -9.53 3.62
N HIS A 155 -6.62 -8.76 2.78
CA HIS A 155 -7.87 -9.17 2.19
C HIS A 155 -7.68 -10.45 1.36
N LEU A 156 -6.67 -10.47 0.49
CA LEU A 156 -6.29 -11.62 -0.32
C LEU A 156 -6.04 -12.89 0.51
N LEU A 157 -5.30 -12.77 1.61
CA LEU A 157 -5.02 -13.87 2.54
C LEU A 157 -6.25 -14.36 3.32
N ARG A 158 -7.31 -13.56 3.43
CA ARG A 158 -8.54 -13.90 4.14
C ARG A 158 -9.67 -14.36 3.22
N THR A 159 -9.58 -14.07 1.92
CA THR A 159 -10.60 -14.43 0.94
C THR A 159 -10.10 -15.50 0.00
N SER A 160 -9.38 -15.14 -1.06
CA SER A 160 -8.96 -16.07 -2.12
C SER A 160 -7.93 -17.09 -1.65
N LEU A 161 -7.01 -16.69 -0.76
CA LEU A 161 -5.96 -17.56 -0.28
C LEU A 161 -6.23 -18.12 1.14
N ALA A 162 -7.44 -17.98 1.68
CA ALA A 162 -7.76 -18.34 3.06
C ALA A 162 -7.42 -19.81 3.39
N ARG A 163 -6.86 -20.05 4.59
CA ARG A 163 -6.59 -21.42 5.06
C ARG A 163 -7.77 -22.06 5.78
N SER A 164 -8.70 -21.26 6.30
CA SER A 164 -9.85 -21.74 7.08
C SER A 164 -11.04 -20.77 7.00
N ALA A 165 -12.24 -21.28 7.29
CA ALA A 165 -13.46 -20.46 7.37
C ALA A 165 -13.38 -19.36 8.45
N LYS A 166 -12.57 -19.57 9.50
CA LYS A 166 -12.36 -18.59 10.58
C LYS A 166 -11.59 -17.35 10.09
N ASP A 167 -10.65 -17.51 9.15
CA ASP A 167 -9.95 -16.38 8.54
C ASP A 167 -10.91 -15.49 7.74
N ARG A 168 -11.91 -16.12 7.09
CA ARG A 168 -12.90 -15.45 6.24
C ARG A 168 -13.95 -14.65 7.03
N ALA A 169 -14.21 -15.03 8.27
CA ALA A 169 -15.19 -14.37 9.15
C ALA A 169 -14.66 -13.12 9.88
N THR A 170 -13.36 -12.80 9.73
CA THR A 170 -12.75 -11.68 10.44
C THR A 170 -12.89 -10.37 9.65
N LEU A 171 -13.57 -9.38 10.22
CA LEU A 171 -13.73 -8.06 9.60
C LEU A 171 -12.37 -7.41 9.30
N PRO A 172 -12.23 -6.68 8.18
CA PRO A 172 -11.03 -5.91 7.89
C PRO A 172 -10.84 -4.83 8.97
N PRO A 173 -9.65 -4.73 9.63
CA PRO A 173 -9.34 -3.59 10.46
C PRO A 173 -9.33 -2.29 9.62
N PRO A 174 -9.64 -1.14 10.25
CA PRO A 174 -9.55 0.14 9.57
C PRO A 174 -8.11 0.41 9.13
N MET A 175 -7.96 1.01 7.95
CA MET A 175 -6.67 1.45 7.41
C MET A 175 -6.05 2.47 8.36
N LYS A 176 -4.84 2.19 8.83
CA LYS A 176 -4.05 3.06 9.69
C LYS A 176 -2.62 3.07 9.17
N VAL A 177 -1.95 4.21 9.30
CA VAL A 177 -0.52 4.32 9.02
C VAL A 177 0.22 3.31 9.90
N PRO A 178 1.00 2.38 9.32
CA PRO A 178 1.70 1.37 10.08
C PRO A 178 2.82 2.00 10.92
N GLN A 179 3.25 1.30 11.97
CA GLN A 179 4.42 1.70 12.76
C GLN A 179 5.72 1.23 12.11
N ASP A 180 5.67 0.12 11.38
CA ASP A 180 6.79 -0.50 10.68
C ASP A 180 6.29 -1.29 9.47
N THR A 181 7.21 -1.72 8.62
CA THR A 181 6.94 -2.53 7.42
C THR A 181 6.91 -4.04 7.72
N LEU A 182 7.13 -4.48 8.96
CA LEU A 182 7.33 -5.90 9.29
C LEU A 182 6.08 -6.72 8.98
N LYS A 183 4.91 -6.18 9.30
CA LYS A 183 3.62 -6.83 9.01
C LYS A 183 3.40 -6.99 7.51
N LEU A 184 3.67 -5.94 6.74
CA LEU A 184 3.55 -5.95 5.28
C LEU A 184 4.47 -7.01 4.67
N LYS A 185 5.76 -6.99 5.02
CA LYS A 185 6.76 -7.96 4.53
C LYS A 185 6.38 -9.40 4.88
N LYS A 186 5.87 -9.63 6.10
CA LYS A 186 5.37 -10.94 6.54
C LYS A 186 4.15 -11.38 5.72
N ARG A 187 3.19 -10.50 5.46
CA ARG A 187 2.03 -10.83 4.61
C ARG A 187 2.44 -11.15 3.19
N LEU A 188 3.38 -10.38 2.64
CA LEU A 188 3.90 -10.62 1.30
C LEU A 188 4.55 -12.00 1.19
N THR A 189 5.40 -12.35 2.17
CA THR A 189 6.01 -13.68 2.28
C THR A 189 4.92 -14.76 2.34
N ASN A 190 3.88 -14.58 3.17
CA ASN A 190 2.78 -15.54 3.27
C ASN A 190 1.98 -15.69 1.96
N VAL A 191 1.80 -14.61 1.17
CA VAL A 191 1.14 -14.70 -0.14
C VAL A 191 2.01 -15.51 -1.10
N VAL A 192 3.30 -15.19 -1.18
CA VAL A 192 4.27 -15.92 -2.00
C VAL A 192 4.30 -17.40 -1.63
N ASP A 193 4.36 -17.73 -0.34
CA ASP A 193 4.35 -19.12 0.14
C ASP A 193 3.04 -19.84 -0.22
N ARG A 194 1.89 -19.17 -0.15
CA ARG A 194 0.61 -19.78 -0.52
C ARG A 194 0.52 -20.04 -2.02
N LEU A 195 1.05 -19.14 -2.85
CA LEU A 195 1.13 -19.34 -4.29
C LEU A 195 2.10 -20.50 -4.64
N ALA A 196 3.24 -20.59 -3.95
CA ALA A 196 4.19 -21.69 -4.10
C ALA A 196 3.57 -23.05 -3.75
N ASN A 197 2.63 -23.09 -2.81
CA ASN A 197 1.88 -24.29 -2.42
C ASN A 197 0.62 -24.54 -3.28
N GLY A 198 0.51 -23.92 -4.46
CA GLY A 198 -0.57 -24.16 -5.41
C GLY A 198 -1.82 -23.30 -5.21
N GLY A 199 -1.79 -22.30 -4.32
CA GLY A 199 -2.87 -21.33 -4.19
C GLY A 199 -3.15 -20.58 -5.49
N ARG A 200 -4.43 -20.27 -5.72
CA ARG A 200 -4.92 -19.44 -6.83
C ARG A 200 -5.82 -18.34 -6.29
N ILE A 201 -5.76 -17.17 -6.90
CA ILE A 201 -6.45 -15.94 -6.48
C ILE A 201 -7.85 -15.88 -7.11
N CYS A 202 -7.91 -16.15 -8.41
CA CYS A 202 -9.15 -16.40 -9.13
C CYS A 202 -9.26 -17.91 -9.28
N GLY A 203 -10.37 -18.49 -8.84
CA GLY A 203 -10.59 -19.93 -9.00
C GLY A 203 -10.89 -20.25 -10.45
N ASP A 204 -10.54 -21.46 -10.89
CA ASP A 204 -11.24 -22.06 -12.02
C ASP A 204 -12.72 -22.12 -11.64
N THR A 205 -13.57 -21.43 -12.41
CA THR A 205 -15.02 -21.57 -12.27
C THR A 205 -15.45 -22.89 -12.92
N THR A 206 -14.91 -24.01 -12.43
CA THR A 206 -15.35 -25.35 -12.78
C THR A 206 -15.39 -26.20 -11.52
N ALA A 207 -16.62 -26.59 -11.16
CA ALA A 207 -17.02 -27.55 -10.13
C ALA A 207 -17.14 -27.07 -8.67
N SER A 208 -18.28 -26.45 -8.37
CA SER A 208 -19.14 -26.99 -7.29
C SER A 208 -20.50 -27.30 -7.91
N GLY A 209 -20.63 -28.52 -8.45
CA GLY A 209 -21.91 -29.08 -8.86
C GLY A 209 -22.78 -29.30 -7.63
N GLY A 210 -23.65 -28.34 -7.34
CA GLY A 210 -24.82 -28.55 -6.50
C GLY A 210 -25.96 -29.00 -7.40
N GLY A 211 -26.09 -30.32 -7.59
CA GLY A 211 -27.31 -30.91 -8.13
C GLY A 211 -28.44 -30.66 -7.13
N GLY A 212 -29.16 -29.56 -7.33
CA GLY A 212 -30.44 -29.31 -6.69
C GLY A 212 -31.51 -30.06 -7.48
N GLU A 213 -31.79 -31.28 -7.03
CA GLU A 213 -32.98 -32.04 -7.39
C GLU A 213 -34.21 -31.22 -6.93
N TYR A 214 -34.94 -30.64 -7.88
CA TYR A 214 -36.22 -30.00 -7.61
C TYR A 214 -37.22 -31.11 -7.31
N ALA A 215 -37.60 -31.26 -6.05
CA ALA A 215 -38.77 -32.03 -5.67
C ALA A 215 -40.01 -31.28 -6.17
N GLU A 216 -40.72 -31.88 -7.11
CA GLU A 216 -42.10 -31.53 -7.48
C GLU A 216 -42.98 -31.75 -6.24
N GLU A 217 -43.53 -30.67 -5.69
CA GLU A 217 -44.63 -30.72 -4.74
C GLU A 217 -45.93 -30.92 -5.54
N ASP A 218 -46.49 -32.13 -5.46
CA ASP A 218 -47.84 -32.45 -5.94
C ASP A 218 -48.88 -31.67 -5.09
N GLU A 219 -49.46 -30.61 -5.66
CA GLU A 219 -50.69 -29.99 -5.19
C GLU A 219 -51.89 -30.89 -5.55
N GLU A 220 -52.26 -31.80 -4.65
CA GLU A 220 -53.54 -32.50 -4.73
C GLU A 220 -54.66 -31.55 -4.25
N GLN A 221 -55.26 -30.83 -5.20
CA GLN A 221 -56.49 -30.07 -5.00
C GLN A 221 -57.67 -31.04 -4.84
N ALA A 222 -58.19 -31.12 -3.62
CA ALA A 222 -59.47 -31.74 -3.31
C ALA A 222 -60.63 -30.89 -3.90
N ALA A 223 -61.32 -31.43 -4.90
CA ALA A 223 -62.62 -30.93 -5.36
C ALA A 223 -63.56 -32.08 -5.78
N GLY A 224 -64.67 -32.22 -5.05
CA GLY A 224 -65.84 -33.06 -5.37
C GLY A 224 -65.69 -34.52 -4.95
N GLN A 225 -66.65 -35.23 -4.35
CA GLN A 225 -68.11 -35.18 -4.15
C GLN A 225 -68.35 -36.06 -2.88
N ASP A 226 -69.31 -35.90 -1.98
CA ASP A 226 -70.75 -35.60 -2.02
C ASP A 226 -71.19 -34.97 -0.68
#